data_AF-A0A3P7LYV8-F1
#
_entry.id   AF-A0A3P7LYV8-F1
#
_cell.length_a   1.000
_cell.length_b   1.000
_cell.length_c   1.000
_cell.angle_alpha   90.00
_cell.angle_beta   90.00
_cell.angle_gamma   90.00
#
_symmetry.space_group_name_H-M   'P 1'
#
loop_
_entity.id
_entity.type
_entity.pdbx_description
1 polymer ?
#
loop_
_entity_poly.entity_id
_entity_poly.type
_entity_poly.pdbx_seq_one_letter_code
_entity_poly.pdbx_strand_id
1 'polypeptide(L)'
;MITAVTGTNTFEVKLVTKKDSSTPVNEVLPMSFKNIAWPSDRDKKFGKPTSWVGTIKPDSWPKPAYEYSPDAYRGFSQLLVWMRIAALPNFRKNYADVPAEGVFSEGLPAGNYTLRVNYCKWKFGNC
;
A
#
# COMPACT_ATOMS: atom_id res chain seq x y z
N MET A 1 13.43 -5.21 -8.48
CA MET A 1 13.18 -5.57 -7.08
C MET A 1 12.83 -4.29 -6.33
N ILE A 2 11.54 -4.05 -6.08
CA ILE A 2 11.08 -2.80 -5.43
C ILE A 2 11.05 -3.07 -3.92
N THR A 3 11.99 -2.48 -3.19
CA THR A 3 12.02 -2.51 -1.73
C THR A 3 11.06 -1.45 -1.20
N ALA A 4 9.80 -1.84 -0.99
CA ALA A 4 8.79 -1.00 -0.34
C ALA A 4 8.97 -1.08 1.18
N VAL A 5 10.12 -0.65 1.70
CA VAL A 5 10.45 -0.84 3.13
C VAL A 5 9.70 0.16 4.04
N THR A 6 9.32 1.34 3.56
CA THR A 6 8.87 2.42 4.47
C THR A 6 7.85 3.41 3.91
N GLY A 7 6.87 2.96 3.12
CA GLY A 7 5.68 3.78 2.82
C GLY A 7 5.92 5.11 2.08
N THR A 8 7.12 5.35 1.56
CA THR A 8 7.44 6.52 0.72
C THR A 8 7.05 6.31 -0.74
N ASN A 9 6.91 5.05 -1.16
CA ASN A 9 6.58 4.73 -2.53
C ASN A 9 5.08 4.69 -2.68
N THR A 10 4.53 5.54 -3.54
CA THR A 10 3.10 5.57 -3.84
C THR A 10 2.85 5.09 -5.26
N PHE A 11 1.79 4.30 -5.41
CA PHE A 11 1.30 3.85 -6.71
C PHE A 11 -0.07 4.48 -6.93
N GLU A 12 -0.24 5.13 -8.08
CA GLU A 12 -1.52 5.69 -8.51
C GLU A 12 -1.86 5.11 -9.88
N VAL A 13 -3.06 4.55 -10.00
CA VAL A 13 -3.55 3.99 -11.27
C VAL A 13 -4.77 4.80 -11.71
N LYS A 14 -4.78 5.20 -12.98
CA LYS A 14 -5.87 5.97 -13.59
C LYS A 14 -6.36 5.30 -14.87
N LEU A 15 -7.67 5.21 -15.04
CA LEU A 15 -8.31 4.81 -16.29
C LEU A 15 -8.41 6.04 -17.21
N VAL A 16 -7.73 5.99 -18.36
CA VAL A 16 -7.67 7.10 -19.32
C VAL A 16 -8.82 7.00 -20.31
N THR A 17 -8.96 5.86 -20.99
CA THR A 17 -10.00 5.62 -22.00
C THR A 17 -10.59 4.22 -21.84
N LYS A 18 -11.91 4.09 -22.04
CA LYS A 18 -12.55 2.78 -22.19
C LYS A 18 -12.49 2.36 -23.65
N LYS A 19 -12.45 1.05 -23.92
CA LYS A 19 -12.44 0.50 -25.29
C LYS A 19 -13.69 0.92 -26.08
N ASP A 20 -14.82 1.04 -25.40
CA ASP A 20 -16.13 1.30 -26.01
C ASP A 20 -16.55 2.78 -25.94
N SER A 21 -15.73 3.68 -25.36
CA SER A 21 -16.01 5.12 -25.34
C SER A 21 -14.88 5.94 -25.94
N SER A 22 -15.22 6.77 -26.93
CA SER A 22 -14.28 7.76 -27.49
C SER A 22 -13.99 8.93 -26.54
N THR A 23 -14.75 9.06 -25.44
CA THR A 23 -14.55 10.07 -24.41
C THR A 23 -13.56 9.61 -23.33
N PRO A 24 -12.61 10.49 -22.92
CA PRO A 24 -11.69 10.18 -21.83
C PRO A 24 -12.43 10.20 -20.49
N VAL A 25 -12.20 9.16 -19.68
CA VAL A 25 -12.92 8.92 -18.42
C VAL A 25 -12.11 9.42 -17.21
N ASN A 26 -10.77 9.42 -17.28
CA ASN A 26 -9.84 9.97 -16.28
C ASN A 26 -10.16 9.60 -14.81
N GLU A 27 -10.67 8.40 -14.58
CA GLU A 27 -11.08 7.94 -13.24
C GLU A 27 -9.90 7.34 -12.48
N VAL A 28 -9.78 7.69 -11.19
CA VAL A 28 -8.76 7.12 -10.30
C VAL A 28 -9.24 5.77 -9.78
N LEU A 29 -8.37 4.76 -9.86
CA LEU A 29 -8.68 3.45 -9.32
C LEU A 29 -8.66 3.51 -7.78
N PRO A 30 -9.78 3.19 -7.09
CA PRO A 30 -9.76 3.10 -5.64
C PRO A 30 -8.83 1.96 -5.22
N MET A 31 -7.99 2.23 -4.23
CA MET A 31 -7.08 1.24 -3.64
C MET A 31 -7.39 1.09 -2.16
N SER A 32 -7.74 -0.12 -1.76
CA SER A 32 -7.94 -0.48 -0.36
C SER A 32 -6.67 -1.08 0.22
N PHE A 33 -6.19 -0.49 1.32
CA PHE A 33 -5.09 -1.03 2.11
C PHE A 33 -5.57 -1.86 3.30
N LYS A 34 -6.89 -1.96 3.49
CA LYS A 34 -7.50 -2.74 4.57
C LYS A 34 -7.51 -4.21 4.14
N ASN A 35 -7.09 -5.10 5.04
CA ASN A 35 -7.14 -6.56 4.89
C ASN A 35 -6.16 -7.21 3.89
N ILE A 36 -5.13 -6.50 3.43
CA ILE A 36 -4.05 -7.09 2.60
C ILE A 36 -3.13 -8.05 3.37
N ALA A 37 -3.12 -7.94 4.70
CA ALA A 37 -2.32 -8.79 5.58
C ALA A 37 -3.11 -10.03 6.02
N TRP A 38 -2.39 -11.11 6.33
CA TRP A 38 -3.01 -12.32 6.83
C TRP A 38 -3.74 -12.06 8.16
N PRO A 39 -4.96 -12.59 8.35
CA PRO A 39 -5.71 -12.39 9.61
C PRO A 39 -4.92 -12.87 10.83
N SER A 40 -4.13 -13.94 10.70
CA SER A 40 -3.25 -14.43 11.75
C SER A 40 -2.16 -13.41 12.14
N ASP A 41 -1.56 -12.75 11.16
CA ASP A 41 -0.55 -11.72 11.42
C ASP A 41 -1.22 -10.51 12.08
N ARG A 42 -2.36 -10.06 11.56
CA ARG A 42 -3.11 -8.89 12.08
C ARG A 42 -3.69 -9.10 13.48
N ASP A 43 -4.26 -10.27 13.76
CA ASP A 43 -5.07 -10.46 14.96
C ASP A 43 -4.35 -11.23 16.08
N LYS A 44 -3.36 -12.07 15.74
CA LYS A 44 -2.65 -12.90 16.72
C LYS A 44 -1.20 -12.46 16.93
N LYS A 45 -0.48 -12.18 15.85
CA LYS A 45 0.98 -11.93 15.93
C LYS A 45 1.33 -10.49 16.26
N PHE A 46 0.71 -9.55 15.57
CA PHE A 46 0.99 -8.12 15.72
C PHE A 46 -0.13 -7.47 16.54
N GLY A 47 0.15 -7.23 17.82
CA GLY A 47 -0.80 -6.61 18.74
C GLY A 47 -0.88 -5.09 18.65
N LYS A 48 -1.73 -4.50 19.49
CA LYS A 48 -1.75 -3.06 19.76
C LYS A 48 -0.98 -2.81 21.06
N PRO A 49 0.06 -1.95 21.07
CA PRO A 49 0.71 -1.58 22.32
C PRO A 49 -0.26 -0.77 23.19
N THR A 50 -0.25 -1.02 24.50
CA THR A 50 -1.10 -0.30 25.48
C THR A 50 -0.70 1.18 25.58
N SER A 51 0.57 1.50 25.34
CA SER A 51 1.10 2.85 25.37
C SER A 51 2.31 2.99 24.45
N TRP A 52 2.50 4.17 23.87
CA TRP A 52 3.67 4.57 23.09
C TRP A 52 4.67 5.41 23.90
N VAL A 53 4.42 5.62 25.20
CA VAL A 53 5.31 6.39 26.07
C VAL A 53 6.69 5.74 26.14
N GLY A 54 7.74 6.52 25.86
CA GLY A 54 9.12 6.05 25.83
C GLY A 54 9.53 5.36 24.53
N THR A 55 8.67 5.33 23.50
CA THR A 55 9.05 4.81 22.17
C THR A 55 9.43 5.94 21.23
N ILE A 56 10.46 5.72 20.43
CA ILE A 56 10.88 6.60 19.34
C ILE A 56 10.65 5.89 18.00
N LYS A 57 10.34 6.67 16.96
CA LYS A 57 10.26 6.12 15.60
C LYS A 57 11.65 5.66 15.13
N PRO A 58 11.73 4.66 14.24
CA PRO A 58 12.98 4.34 13.56
C PRO A 58 13.49 5.52 12.73
N ASP A 59 14.81 5.68 12.62
CA ASP A 59 15.45 6.82 11.93
C ASP A 59 15.03 6.97 10.47
N SER A 60 14.81 5.85 9.78
CA SER A 60 14.44 5.82 8.36
C SER A 60 12.95 6.03 8.10
N TRP A 61 12.13 6.18 9.15
CA TRP A 61 10.70 6.34 9.01
C TRP A 61 10.33 7.82 8.95
N PRO A 62 9.53 8.26 7.95
CA PRO A 62 9.10 9.65 7.91
C PRO A 62 8.18 9.98 9.10
N LYS A 63 7.28 9.05 9.44
CA LYS A 63 6.28 9.20 10.50
C LYS A 63 6.28 8.00 11.45
N PRO A 64 5.90 8.16 12.72
CA PRO A 64 5.72 7.06 13.67
C PRO A 64 4.49 6.19 13.32
N ALA A 65 4.49 4.94 13.80
CA ALA A 65 3.45 3.95 13.51
C ALA A 65 2.02 4.40 13.89
N TYR A 66 1.87 5.14 14.99
CA TYR A 66 0.57 5.60 15.49
C TYR A 66 -0.07 6.69 14.62
N GLU A 67 0.69 7.40 13.78
CA GLU A 67 0.13 8.40 12.86
C GLU A 67 -0.50 7.75 11.61
N TYR A 68 -0.06 6.54 11.25
CA TYR A 68 -0.59 5.84 10.08
C TYR A 68 -1.98 5.25 10.32
N SER A 69 -2.25 4.77 11.54
CA SER A 69 -3.54 4.19 11.87
C SER A 69 -3.84 4.27 13.37
N PRO A 70 -5.10 4.57 13.76
CA PRO A 70 -5.53 4.54 15.17
C PRO A 70 -5.42 3.15 15.80
N ASP A 71 -5.42 2.09 14.98
CA ASP A 71 -5.27 0.70 15.40
C ASP A 71 -3.81 0.21 15.41
N ALA A 72 -2.85 1.15 15.39
CA ALA A 72 -1.42 0.85 15.42
C ALA A 72 -1.03 -0.13 14.29
N TYR A 73 -0.31 -1.20 14.63
CA TYR A 73 0.14 -2.21 13.67
C TYR A 73 -1.01 -2.99 13.02
N ARG A 74 -2.14 -3.19 13.71
CA ARG A 74 -3.30 -3.93 13.17
C ARG A 74 -3.94 -3.20 12.00
N GLY A 75 -4.02 -1.88 12.11
CA GLY A 75 -4.56 -1.03 11.05
C GLY A 75 -3.56 -0.72 9.94
N PHE A 76 -2.26 -0.94 10.15
CA PHE A 76 -1.21 -0.70 9.16
C PHE A 76 -0.78 -2.00 8.45
N SER A 77 -1.70 -2.56 7.66
CA SER A 77 -1.51 -3.87 7.00
C SER A 77 -0.33 -3.91 6.01
N GLN A 78 0.03 -2.80 5.38
CA GLN A 78 1.15 -2.72 4.43
C GLN A 78 2.49 -3.04 5.12
N LEU A 79 2.67 -2.58 6.37
CA LEU A 79 3.85 -2.90 7.17
C LEU A 79 3.87 -4.39 7.51
N LEU A 80 2.73 -5.00 7.85
CA LEU A 80 2.66 -6.42 8.19
C LEU A 80 3.08 -7.30 7.00
N VAL A 81 2.61 -6.96 5.79
CA VAL A 81 3.02 -7.65 4.56
C VAL A 81 4.52 -7.49 4.32
N TRP A 82 5.10 -6.33 4.64
CA TRP A 82 6.54 -6.11 4.53
C TRP A 82 7.35 -6.96 5.52
N MET A 83 6.94 -7.00 6.79
CA MET A 83 7.59 -7.75 7.88
C MET A 83 7.61 -9.27 7.65
N ARG A 84 6.76 -9.80 6.77
CA ARG A 84 6.83 -11.22 6.36
C ARG A 84 8.00 -11.43 5.40
N ILE A 85 9.09 -11.99 5.91
CA ILE A 85 10.29 -12.30 5.11
C ILE A 85 9.94 -13.30 4.00
N ALA A 86 10.42 -13.02 2.78
CA ALA A 86 10.30 -13.95 1.65
C ALA A 86 11.51 -14.89 1.63
N ALA A 87 11.29 -16.16 1.28
CA ALA A 87 12.36 -17.17 1.23
C ALA A 87 13.28 -17.02 0.01
N LEU A 88 12.84 -16.33 -1.04
CA LEU A 88 13.55 -16.19 -2.31
C LEU A 88 14.00 -14.74 -2.54
N PRO A 89 15.09 -14.51 -3.29
CA PRO A 89 15.52 -13.16 -3.64
C PRO A 89 14.44 -12.46 -4.47
N ASN A 90 13.94 -13.08 -5.54
CA ASN A 90 12.86 -12.48 -6.33
C ASN A 90 11.50 -12.76 -5.69
N PHE A 91 10.94 -11.76 -5.01
CA PHE A 91 9.62 -11.86 -4.40
C PHE A 91 8.68 -10.73 -4.85
N ARG A 92 7.38 -11.01 -4.78
CA ARG A 92 6.30 -10.04 -4.91
C ARG A 92 5.56 -9.93 -3.58
N LYS A 93 5.10 -8.72 -3.24
CA LYS A 93 4.30 -8.44 -2.04
C LYS A 93 3.02 -7.72 -2.47
N ASN A 94 1.91 -8.02 -1.79
CA ASN A 94 0.66 -7.31 -2.05
C ASN A 94 0.79 -5.86 -1.57
N TYR A 95 0.34 -4.91 -2.40
CA TYR A 95 0.38 -3.48 -2.07
C TYR A 95 -1.00 -2.96 -1.65
N ALA A 96 -2.03 -3.30 -2.42
CA ALA A 96 -3.41 -2.88 -2.21
C ALA A 96 -4.36 -3.85 -2.91
N ASP A 97 -5.56 -3.98 -2.39
CA ASP A 97 -6.67 -4.64 -3.06
C ASP A 97 -7.57 -3.59 -3.73
N VAL A 98 -8.16 -3.93 -4.87
CA VAL A 98 -9.06 -3.04 -5.60
C VAL A 98 -10.49 -3.42 -5.23
N PRO A 99 -11.23 -2.56 -4.50
CA PRO A 99 -12.62 -2.83 -4.21
C PRO A 99 -13.47 -2.67 -5.47
N ALA A 100 -14.49 -3.52 -5.60
CA ALA A 100 -15.46 -3.47 -6.68
C ALA A 100 -16.47 -2.35 -6.40
N GLU A 101 -16.10 -1.11 -6.73
CA GLU A 101 -16.90 0.08 -6.45
C GLU A 101 -16.95 1.03 -7.65
N GLY A 102 -18.10 1.70 -7.84
CA GLY A 102 -18.31 2.70 -8.88
C GLY A 102 -18.11 2.14 -10.29
N VAL A 103 -17.23 2.79 -11.06
CA VAL A 103 -16.88 2.40 -12.45
C VAL A 103 -16.20 1.03 -12.52
N PHE A 104 -15.71 0.51 -11.40
CA PHE A 104 -14.96 -0.74 -11.29
C PHE A 104 -15.76 -1.87 -10.62
N SER A 105 -17.09 -1.74 -10.51
CA SER A 105 -17.96 -2.74 -9.89
C SER A 105 -17.93 -4.11 -10.57
N GLU A 106 -17.83 -4.12 -11.91
CA GLU A 106 -17.72 -5.34 -12.72
C GLU A 106 -16.25 -5.74 -12.98
N GLY A 107 -15.32 -5.14 -12.24
CA GLY A 107 -13.88 -5.31 -12.41
C GLY A 107 -13.25 -4.17 -13.20
N LEU A 108 -12.03 -4.40 -13.69
CA LEU A 108 -11.31 -3.42 -14.49
C LEU A 108 -11.85 -3.42 -15.93
N PRO A 109 -12.54 -2.36 -16.39
CA PRO A 109 -13.04 -2.30 -17.75
C PRO A 109 -11.90 -2.34 -18.76
N ALA A 110 -12.16 -2.91 -19.94
CA ALA A 110 -11.18 -2.89 -21.02
C ALA A 110 -10.89 -1.45 -21.45
N GLY A 111 -9.62 -1.06 -21.45
CA GLY A 111 -9.24 0.33 -21.67
C GLY A 111 -7.76 0.58 -21.46
N ASN A 112 -7.35 1.83 -21.66
CA ASN A 112 -5.99 2.27 -21.40
C ASN A 112 -5.87 2.79 -19.98
N TYR A 113 -4.88 2.28 -19.26
CA TYR A 113 -4.56 2.68 -17.89
C TYR A 113 -3.20 3.35 -17.83
N THR A 114 -3.08 4.37 -16.99
CA THR A 114 -1.80 4.98 -16.64
C THR A 114 -1.42 4.60 -15.21
N LEU A 115 -0.22 4.07 -15.04
CA LEU A 115 0.37 3.78 -13.75
C LEU A 115 1.43 4.82 -13.44
N ARG A 116 1.22 5.61 -12.38
CA ARG A 116 2.22 6.52 -11.83
C ARG A 116 2.86 5.87 -10.62
N VAL A 117 4.18 5.69 -10.69
CA VAL A 117 4.99 5.15 -9.60
C VAL A 117 5.87 6.26 -9.07
N ASN A 118 5.60 6.71 -7.85
CA ASN A 118 6.51 7.57 -7.13
C ASN A 118 7.43 6.65 -6.32
N TYR A 119 8.68 6.53 -6.75
CA TYR A 119 9.67 5.68 -6.09
C TYR A 119 10.81 6.52 -5.55
N CYS A 120 11.00 6.50 -4.24
CA CYS A 120 12.11 7.15 -3.56
C CYS A 120 13.21 6.11 -3.31
N LYS A 121 14.31 6.19 -4.07
CA LYS A 121 15.49 5.37 -3.83
C LYS A 121 16.39 6.09 -2.83
N TRP A 122 16.38 5.66 -1.58
CA TRP A 122 17.29 6.20 -0.56
C TRP A 122 18.75 5.86 -0.94
N LYS A 123 19.47 6.83 -1.49
CA LYS A 123 20.94 6.86 -1.55
C LYS A 123 21.38 8.21 -1.00
N PHE A 124 22.03 8.21 0.16
CA PHE A 124 22.73 9.36 0.74
C PHE A 124 21.91 10.66 0.84
N GLY A 125 20.76 10.56 1.51
CA GLY A 125 20.25 11.71 2.26
C GLY A 125 19.29 12.66 1.57
N ASN A 126 18.62 12.30 0.46
CA ASN A 126 17.41 13.00 0.01
C ASN A 126 16.48 12.09 -0.82
N CYS A 127 15.17 12.32 -0.69
CA CYS A 127 14.36 12.66 -1.85
C CYS A 127 14.32 14.19 -1.89
#